data_AF-A0A1S9BSP5-F1
#
_entry.id   AF-A0A1S9BSP5-F1
#
_cell.length_a   1.000
_cell.length_b   1.000
_cell.length_c   1.000
_cell.angle_alpha   90.00
_cell.angle_beta   90.00
_cell.angle_gamma   90.00
#
_symmetry.space_group_name_H-M   'P 1'
#
loop_
_entity.id
_entity.type
_entity.pdbx_description
1 polymer ?
#
loop_
_entity_poly.entity_id
_entity_poly.type
_entity_poly.pdbx_seq_one_letter_code
_entity_poly.pdbx_strand_id
1 'polypeptide(L)'
;MCIQGMADTRYTVRPGDDVQNIIDNCNDGETNKVTIYMKPGKYDRFSAKSTIDSTPRFISFIGEGDVTVESNLGYYKAPAAELRLNGIVENITFKATHPKGVINTTDYGAYAVHADYGSMNTLFRNCIFISNQTAAVGMGLTHDSKVHFENCRFENKSDGSFGSCWKLGAVYAHTAVADVNLVGAKLDINSCEFEYPEEAYDDIVLQNLNGSTIDFNMDVNI
;
A
#
# COMPACT_ATOMS: atom_id res chain seq x y z
N MET A 1 11.16 26.73 25.95
CA MET A 1 10.59 25.37 25.98
C MET A 1 11.55 24.48 25.20
N CYS A 2 12.27 23.58 25.88
CA CYS A 2 13.28 22.74 25.26
C CYS A 2 12.61 21.44 24.84
N ILE A 3 12.35 21.25 23.54
CA ILE A 3 11.85 19.98 23.01
C ILE A 3 13.06 19.06 22.94
N GLN A 4 13.19 18.19 23.94
CA GLN A 4 14.17 17.12 23.93
C GLN A 4 13.64 16.09 22.92
N GLY A 5 14.19 16.08 21.70
CA GLY A 5 13.80 15.10 20.67
C GLY A 5 13.98 13.69 21.22
N MET A 6 12.91 12.87 21.15
CA MET A 6 13.03 11.45 21.46
C MET A 6 13.86 10.79 20.36
N ALA A 7 14.70 9.81 20.73
CA ALA A 7 15.46 9.05 19.75
C ALA A 7 14.53 8.14 18.95
N ASP A 8 14.76 8.01 17.64
CA ASP A 8 14.01 7.10 16.77
C ASP A 8 13.99 5.68 17.34
N THR A 9 12.79 5.11 17.43
CA THR A 9 12.57 3.76 17.97
C THR A 9 12.74 2.72 16.87
N ARG A 10 13.40 1.58 17.19
CA ARG A 10 13.64 0.51 16.22
C ARG A 10 13.17 -0.83 16.77
N TYR A 11 12.43 -1.57 15.95
CA TYR A 11 12.05 -2.95 16.21
C TYR A 11 12.68 -3.86 15.17
N THR A 12 12.95 -5.11 15.55
CA THR A 12 13.31 -6.18 14.62
C THR A 12 12.34 -7.32 14.85
N VAL A 13 11.67 -7.75 13.79
CA VAL A 13 10.68 -8.83 13.83
C VAL A 13 11.12 -10.00 12.96
N ARG A 14 10.60 -11.18 13.29
CA ARG A 14 10.78 -12.45 12.57
C ARG A 14 9.40 -13.04 12.24
N PRO A 15 9.31 -13.96 11.28
CA PRO A 15 8.08 -14.73 11.04
C PRO A 15 7.56 -15.36 12.34
N GLY A 16 6.27 -15.17 12.62
CA GLY A 16 5.62 -15.62 13.85
C GLY A 16 5.55 -14.58 14.98
N ASP A 17 6.27 -13.47 14.86
CA ASP A 17 6.08 -12.32 15.77
C ASP A 17 4.75 -11.62 15.46
N ASP A 18 4.10 -11.11 16.51
CA ASP A 18 2.87 -10.32 16.38
C ASP A 18 3.20 -8.87 15.96
N VAL A 19 3.39 -8.69 14.66
CA VAL A 19 3.69 -7.38 14.06
C VAL A 19 2.57 -6.38 14.33
N GLN A 20 1.30 -6.83 14.35
CA GLN A 20 0.16 -5.96 14.64
C GLN A 20 0.25 -5.40 16.06
N ASN A 21 0.57 -6.23 17.06
CA ASN A 21 0.74 -5.75 18.43
C ASN A 21 1.88 -4.72 18.55
N ILE A 22 2.97 -4.86 17.79
CA ILE A 22 4.04 -3.84 17.76
C ILE A 22 3.51 -2.54 17.18
N ILE A 23 2.79 -2.60 16.06
CA ILE A 23 2.16 -1.43 15.44
C ILE A 23 1.17 -0.75 16.41
N ASP A 24 0.33 -1.51 17.09
CA ASP A 24 -0.71 -0.95 17.96
C ASP A 24 -0.14 -0.28 19.21
N ASN A 25 1.03 -0.70 19.68
CA ASN A 25 1.63 -0.24 20.93
C ASN A 25 2.87 0.65 20.74
N CYS A 26 3.39 0.81 19.52
CA CYS A 26 4.52 1.70 19.30
C CYS A 26 4.08 3.16 19.46
N ASN A 27 4.87 3.94 20.20
CA ASN A 27 4.61 5.37 20.42
C ASN A 27 5.15 6.21 19.25
N ASP A 28 4.73 5.92 18.02
CA ASP A 28 5.17 6.66 16.84
C ASP A 28 4.60 8.08 16.80
N GLY A 29 5.39 9.01 16.26
CA GLY A 29 5.00 10.40 16.13
C GLY A 29 6.05 11.21 15.38
N GLU A 30 5.75 12.48 15.11
CA GLU A 30 6.66 13.36 14.37
C GLU A 30 8.05 13.48 15.03
N THR A 31 8.08 13.41 16.37
CA THR A 31 9.30 13.47 17.19
C THR A 31 9.87 12.10 17.60
N ASN A 32 9.19 11.00 17.24
CA ASN A 32 9.68 9.64 17.45
C ASN A 32 9.27 8.77 16.26
N LYS A 33 10.13 8.72 15.24
CA LYS A 33 9.89 7.87 14.09
C LYS A 33 10.21 6.43 14.46
N VAL A 34 9.34 5.51 14.06
CA VAL A 34 9.50 4.08 14.33
C VAL A 34 9.97 3.38 13.05
N THR A 35 11.02 2.57 13.13
CA THR A 35 11.43 1.66 12.05
C THR A 35 11.26 0.21 12.50
N ILE A 36 10.52 -0.57 11.73
CA ILE A 36 10.35 -2.01 11.94
C ILE A 36 11.15 -2.74 10.86
N TYR A 37 12.26 -3.36 11.28
CA TYR A 37 13.09 -4.22 10.42
C TYR A 37 12.51 -5.63 10.40
N MET A 38 12.18 -6.12 9.21
CA MET A 38 11.55 -7.43 9.01
C MET A 38 12.61 -8.42 8.50
N LYS A 39 12.90 -9.45 9.30
CA LYS A 39 13.80 -10.54 8.88
C LYS A 39 13.14 -11.41 7.81
N PRO A 40 13.93 -12.12 6.98
CA PRO A 40 13.40 -12.95 5.91
C PRO A 40 12.33 -13.94 6.36
N GLY A 41 11.31 -14.10 5.52
CA GLY A 41 10.23 -15.07 5.66
C GLY A 41 8.84 -14.46 5.44
N LYS A 42 7.82 -15.23 5.81
CA LYS A 42 6.41 -14.92 5.57
C LYS A 42 5.74 -14.40 6.83
N TYR A 43 5.02 -13.29 6.70
CA TYR A 43 4.28 -12.62 7.76
C TYR A 43 2.79 -12.62 7.43
N ASP A 44 1.98 -12.67 8.49
CA ASP A 44 0.54 -12.45 8.39
C ASP A 44 0.24 -11.00 8.04
N ARG A 45 -0.96 -10.77 7.52
CA ARG A 45 -1.44 -9.42 7.22
C ARG A 45 -1.43 -8.51 8.46
N PHE A 46 -1.23 -7.22 8.22
CA PHE A 46 -1.32 -6.21 9.28
C PHE A 46 -1.95 -4.90 8.79
N SER A 47 -2.25 -4.00 9.71
CA SER A 47 -2.84 -2.70 9.47
C SER A 47 -2.04 -1.65 10.23
N ALA A 48 -1.36 -0.77 9.49
CA ALA A 48 -0.70 0.42 9.99
C ALA A 48 -1.42 1.66 9.43
N LYS A 49 -2.76 1.63 9.47
CA LYS A 49 -3.62 2.74 9.09
C LYS A 49 -4.04 3.54 10.31
N SER A 50 -4.37 4.81 10.09
CA SER A 50 -5.06 5.64 11.07
C SER A 50 -6.26 6.33 10.37
N THR A 51 -7.31 6.69 11.11
CA THR A 51 -8.51 7.34 10.53
C THR A 51 -8.17 8.73 10.00
N ILE A 52 -8.97 9.26 9.06
CA ILE A 52 -8.74 10.60 8.45
C ILE A 52 -8.53 11.71 9.49
N ASP A 53 -9.29 11.67 10.59
CA ASP A 53 -9.24 12.67 11.68
C ASP A 53 -8.14 12.40 12.73
N SER A 54 -7.38 11.32 12.57
CA SER A 54 -6.31 10.93 13.50
C SER A 54 -4.93 11.28 12.94
N THR A 55 -3.96 11.38 13.85
CA THR A 55 -2.57 11.64 13.51
C THR A 55 -2.05 10.56 12.53
N PRO A 56 -1.32 10.94 11.48
CA PRO A 56 -0.64 9.99 10.61
C PRO A 56 0.33 9.10 11.39
N ARG A 57 0.57 7.88 10.90
CA ARG A 57 1.53 6.96 11.52
C ARG A 57 2.94 7.22 11.01
N PHE A 58 3.89 7.49 11.89
CA PHE A 58 5.30 7.76 11.56
C PHE A 58 6.14 6.48 11.62
N ILE A 59 5.71 5.47 10.86
CA ILE A 59 6.28 4.13 10.85
C ILE A 59 6.91 3.84 9.49
N SER A 60 8.09 3.23 9.50
CA SER A 60 8.75 2.65 8.33
C SER A 60 8.90 1.13 8.49
N PHE A 61 8.74 0.39 7.40
CA PHE A 61 8.92 -1.06 7.33
C PHE A 61 10.06 -1.39 6.37
N ILE A 62 11.11 -2.06 6.83
CA ILE A 62 12.30 -2.35 6.02
C ILE A 62 12.55 -3.87 6.02
N GLY A 63 12.38 -4.50 4.86
CA GLY A 63 12.72 -5.90 4.66
C GLY A 63 14.24 -6.12 4.57
N GLU A 64 14.74 -7.12 5.29
CA GLU A 64 16.15 -7.51 5.30
C GLU A 64 16.37 -8.84 4.56
N GLY A 65 16.00 -8.88 3.27
CA GLY A 65 16.09 -10.07 2.41
C GLY A 65 14.72 -10.42 1.81
N ASP A 66 14.43 -11.70 1.65
CA ASP A 66 13.15 -12.17 1.12
C ASP A 66 12.06 -12.08 2.19
N VAL A 67 11.30 -10.97 2.20
CA VAL A 67 10.18 -10.72 3.12
C VAL A 67 8.87 -10.69 2.33
N THR A 68 7.93 -11.53 2.75
CA THR A 68 6.58 -11.56 2.18
C THR A 68 5.53 -11.31 3.27
N VAL A 69 4.63 -10.36 3.04
CA VAL A 69 3.40 -10.16 3.83
C VAL A 69 2.24 -10.69 3.01
N GLU A 70 1.46 -11.62 3.55
CA GLU A 70 0.40 -12.28 2.78
C GLU A 70 -0.95 -12.25 3.49
N SER A 71 -2.00 -11.96 2.71
CA SER A 71 -3.38 -12.28 3.05
C SER A 71 -3.89 -13.34 2.08
N ASN A 72 -4.54 -14.39 2.60
CA ASN A 72 -5.18 -15.42 1.79
C ASN A 72 -6.71 -15.38 1.88
N LEU A 73 -7.28 -14.26 2.32
CA LEU A 73 -8.71 -14.14 2.60
C LEU A 73 -9.52 -13.74 1.37
N GLY A 74 -8.93 -13.01 0.43
CA GLY A 74 -9.56 -12.64 -0.83
C GLY A 74 -10.65 -11.59 -0.78
N TYR A 75 -10.86 -10.94 0.37
CA TYR A 75 -11.86 -9.89 0.54
C TYR A 75 -11.24 -8.49 0.49
N TYR A 76 -11.97 -7.52 -0.02
CA TYR A 76 -11.58 -6.11 -0.10
C TYR A 76 -11.10 -5.53 1.24
N LYS A 77 -11.79 -5.89 2.34
CA LYS A 77 -11.40 -5.48 3.71
C LYS A 77 -10.22 -6.28 4.29
N ALA A 78 -9.61 -7.13 3.46
CA ALA A 78 -8.57 -8.04 3.85
C ALA A 78 -7.33 -8.04 2.93
N PRO A 79 -6.73 -6.87 2.67
CA PRO A 79 -5.45 -6.81 1.97
C PRO A 79 -4.33 -7.42 2.82
N ALA A 80 -3.16 -7.63 2.20
CA ALA A 80 -1.97 -8.05 2.93
C ALA A 80 -1.47 -6.96 3.89
N ALA A 81 -1.55 -5.69 3.47
CA ALA A 81 -1.36 -4.57 4.38
C ALA A 81 -2.35 -3.42 4.11
N GLU A 82 -2.82 -2.80 5.19
CA GLU A 82 -3.48 -1.49 5.12
C GLU A 82 -2.53 -0.42 5.66
N LEU A 83 -2.21 0.59 4.87
CA LEU A 83 -1.12 1.53 5.19
C LEU A 83 -1.57 2.98 5.07
N ARG A 84 -1.28 3.78 6.11
CA ARG A 84 -1.36 5.25 6.05
C ARG A 84 -0.18 5.82 6.81
N LEU A 85 0.93 6.03 6.11
CA LEU A 85 2.24 6.28 6.72
C LEU A 85 2.82 7.65 6.37
N ASN A 86 3.65 8.14 7.29
CA ASN A 86 4.68 9.14 7.07
C ASN A 86 6.03 8.47 7.25
N GLY A 87 6.43 7.67 6.27
CA GLY A 87 7.58 6.77 6.39
C GLY A 87 7.94 6.05 5.08
N ILE A 88 8.79 5.04 5.21
CA ILE A 88 9.33 4.26 4.10
C ILE A 88 8.90 2.80 4.23
N VAL A 89 8.50 2.19 3.11
CA VAL A 89 8.30 0.75 2.97
C VAL A 89 9.28 0.26 1.93
N GLU A 90 10.20 -0.62 2.31
CA GLU A 90 11.32 -1.01 1.45
C GLU A 90 11.60 -2.51 1.47
N ASN A 91 11.90 -3.10 0.30
CA ASN A 91 12.33 -4.49 0.11
C ASN A 91 11.32 -5.53 0.66
N ILE A 92 10.02 -5.33 0.41
CA ILE A 92 8.95 -6.22 0.86
C ILE A 92 8.06 -6.63 -0.32
N THR A 93 7.69 -7.91 -0.35
CA THR A 93 6.62 -8.42 -1.21
C THR A 93 5.31 -8.42 -0.44
N PHE A 94 4.28 -7.75 -0.96
CA PHE A 94 2.91 -7.83 -0.47
C PHE A 94 2.09 -8.71 -1.40
N LYS A 95 1.32 -9.64 -0.83
CA LYS A 95 0.58 -10.61 -1.63
C LYS A 95 -0.83 -10.84 -1.10
N ALA A 96 -1.82 -10.59 -1.95
CA ALA A 96 -3.20 -10.95 -1.73
C ALA A 96 -3.58 -12.18 -2.57
N THR A 97 -4.05 -13.22 -1.90
CA THR A 97 -4.57 -14.46 -2.49
C THR A 97 -5.93 -14.82 -1.89
N HIS A 98 -6.51 -15.92 -2.32
CA HIS A 98 -7.76 -16.47 -1.83
C HIS A 98 -7.67 -18.00 -1.89
N PRO A 99 -8.47 -18.73 -1.09
CA PRO A 99 -8.55 -20.17 -1.20
C PRO A 99 -9.14 -20.56 -2.56
N LYS A 100 -8.63 -21.63 -3.16
CA LYS A 100 -9.10 -22.12 -4.45
C LYS A 100 -10.62 -22.35 -4.44
N GLY A 101 -11.33 -21.80 -5.43
CA GLY A 101 -12.77 -21.93 -5.58
C GLY A 101 -13.61 -21.02 -4.67
N VAL A 102 -12.97 -20.16 -3.87
CA VAL A 102 -13.65 -19.14 -3.05
C VAL A 102 -13.49 -17.79 -3.75
N ILE A 103 -14.38 -17.53 -4.71
CA ILE A 103 -14.44 -16.27 -5.44
C ILE A 103 -15.73 -15.57 -5.06
N ASN A 104 -15.63 -14.46 -4.34
CA ASN A 104 -16.78 -13.60 -4.08
C ASN A 104 -16.87 -12.56 -5.20
N THR A 105 -17.69 -12.84 -6.22
CA THR A 105 -17.89 -11.96 -7.37
C THR A 105 -18.64 -10.67 -7.05
N THR A 106 -19.20 -10.56 -5.85
CA THR A 106 -19.87 -9.34 -5.36
C THR A 106 -18.96 -8.45 -4.50
N ASP A 107 -17.76 -8.95 -4.15
CA ASP A 107 -16.74 -8.20 -3.43
C ASP A 107 -15.74 -7.58 -4.43
N TYR A 108 -15.09 -6.49 -4.02
CA TYR A 108 -14.11 -5.82 -4.87
C TYR A 108 -12.78 -6.59 -5.02
N GLY A 109 -12.57 -7.64 -4.21
CA GLY A 109 -11.32 -8.38 -4.16
C GLY A 109 -10.28 -7.69 -3.28
N ALA A 110 -9.34 -8.47 -2.74
CA ALA A 110 -8.27 -7.95 -1.90
C ALA A 110 -7.15 -7.32 -2.74
N TYR A 111 -6.78 -6.07 -2.45
CA TYR A 111 -5.51 -5.51 -2.88
C TYR A 111 -4.35 -6.17 -2.12
N ALA A 112 -3.13 -6.15 -2.68
CA ALA A 112 -1.95 -6.48 -1.89
C ALA A 112 -1.71 -5.42 -0.80
N VAL A 113 -1.79 -4.14 -1.18
CA VAL A 113 -1.78 -3.00 -0.27
C VAL A 113 -3.00 -2.12 -0.52
N HIS A 114 -3.66 -1.74 0.56
CA HIS A 114 -4.70 -0.72 0.54
C HIS A 114 -4.21 0.51 1.30
N ALA A 115 -3.94 1.60 0.58
CA ALA A 115 -3.43 2.84 1.14
C ALA A 115 -4.49 3.95 1.03
N ASP A 116 -5.45 3.89 1.95
CA ASP A 116 -6.59 4.80 2.03
C ASP A 116 -6.49 5.72 3.25
N TYR A 117 -7.19 6.86 3.13
CA TYR A 117 -7.58 7.79 4.19
C TYR A 117 -6.52 8.81 4.61
N GLY A 118 -6.86 10.10 4.55
CA GLY A 118 -6.14 11.21 5.20
C GLY A 118 -4.73 11.51 4.69
N SER A 119 -4.13 12.58 5.23
CA SER A 119 -2.74 12.96 4.98
C SER A 119 -1.78 11.78 5.13
N MET A 120 -0.95 11.54 4.12
CA MET A 120 0.16 10.57 4.17
C MET A 120 1.31 11.04 3.28
N ASN A 121 2.53 10.73 3.68
CA ASN A 121 3.75 10.94 2.92
C ASN A 121 4.58 9.65 2.94
N THR A 122 4.25 8.72 2.05
CA THR A 122 4.81 7.38 2.03
C THR A 122 5.69 7.16 0.80
N LEU A 123 6.88 6.62 1.02
CA LEU A 123 7.75 6.11 -0.03
C LEU A 123 7.73 4.59 -0.01
N PHE A 124 7.35 3.97 -1.11
CA PHE A 124 7.55 2.56 -1.40
C PHE A 124 8.77 2.41 -2.31
N ARG A 125 9.74 1.58 -1.91
CA ARG A 125 10.96 1.34 -2.69
C ARG A 125 11.26 -0.14 -2.80
N ASN A 126 11.63 -0.63 -3.98
CA ASN A 126 12.01 -2.04 -4.19
C ASN A 126 10.94 -3.02 -3.66
N CYS A 127 9.67 -2.68 -3.81
CA CYS A 127 8.56 -3.51 -3.34
C CYS A 127 7.89 -4.25 -4.50
N ILE A 128 7.31 -5.42 -4.20
CA ILE A 128 6.50 -6.18 -5.14
C ILE A 128 5.09 -6.27 -4.58
N PHE A 129 4.09 -5.93 -5.38
CA PHE A 129 2.68 -5.97 -5.00
C PHE A 129 1.97 -6.97 -5.91
N ILE A 130 1.32 -7.98 -5.33
CA ILE A 130 0.65 -9.03 -6.09
C ILE A 130 -0.78 -9.21 -5.58
N SER A 131 -1.79 -9.01 -6.42
CA SER A 131 -3.18 -9.39 -6.13
C SER A 131 -3.67 -10.43 -7.15
N ASN A 132 -4.38 -11.44 -6.67
CA ASN A 132 -5.01 -12.45 -7.52
C ASN A 132 -6.49 -12.12 -7.83
N GLN A 133 -7.01 -10.96 -7.39
CA GLN A 133 -8.45 -10.67 -7.44
C GLN A 133 -8.79 -9.30 -8.03
N THR A 134 -7.90 -8.32 -7.91
CA THR A 134 -8.08 -6.96 -8.42
C THR A 134 -6.72 -6.30 -8.63
N ALA A 135 -6.65 -4.97 -8.70
CA ALA A 135 -5.40 -4.24 -8.72
C ALA A 135 -4.48 -4.68 -7.57
N ALA A 136 -3.16 -4.59 -7.78
CA ALA A 136 -2.20 -4.92 -6.75
C ALA A 136 -2.23 -3.90 -5.60
N VAL A 137 -2.43 -2.62 -5.94
CA VAL A 137 -2.53 -1.53 -4.97
C VAL A 137 -3.81 -0.73 -5.20
N GLY A 138 -4.55 -0.48 -4.13
CA GLY A 138 -5.72 0.40 -4.13
C GLY A 138 -5.47 1.61 -3.22
N MET A 139 -5.81 2.82 -3.67
CA MET A 139 -5.52 4.05 -2.93
C MET A 139 -6.63 5.11 -3.05
N GLY A 140 -7.08 5.60 -1.91
CA GLY A 140 -7.92 6.78 -1.73
C GLY A 140 -7.06 7.96 -1.28
N LEU A 141 -6.58 8.75 -2.23
CA LEU A 141 -5.68 9.89 -1.99
C LEU A 141 -6.45 11.11 -1.50
N THR A 142 -5.96 11.75 -0.43
CA THR A 142 -6.42 13.06 0.03
C THR A 142 -5.58 14.19 -0.56
N HIS A 143 -6.10 15.41 -0.52
CA HIS A 143 -5.46 16.60 -1.10
C HIS A 143 -4.04 16.91 -0.57
N ASP A 144 -3.64 16.32 0.54
CA ASP A 144 -2.34 16.47 1.18
C ASP A 144 -1.49 15.18 1.14
N SER A 145 -2.00 14.13 0.49
CA SER A 145 -1.27 12.88 0.27
C SER A 145 -0.11 13.06 -0.71
N LYS A 146 1.02 12.42 -0.42
CA LYS A 146 2.19 12.28 -1.29
C LYS A 146 2.66 10.83 -1.25
N VAL A 147 2.38 10.07 -2.29
CA VAL A 147 2.78 8.67 -2.38
C VAL A 147 3.80 8.53 -3.50
N HIS A 148 4.95 7.95 -3.19
CA HIS A 148 6.01 7.71 -4.15
C HIS A 148 6.29 6.23 -4.27
N PHE A 149 6.36 5.71 -5.49
CA PHE A 149 6.81 4.36 -5.80
C PHE A 149 8.10 4.43 -6.61
N GLU A 150 9.15 3.79 -6.11
CA GLU A 150 10.48 3.75 -6.74
C GLU A 150 10.92 2.30 -6.93
N ASN A 151 11.22 1.91 -8.16
CA ASN A 151 11.72 0.56 -8.49
C ASN A 151 10.81 -0.56 -7.94
N CYS A 152 9.49 -0.40 -8.10
CA CYS A 152 8.49 -1.35 -7.62
C CYS A 152 7.88 -2.14 -8.77
N ARG A 153 7.34 -3.32 -8.46
CA ARG A 153 6.58 -4.14 -9.41
C ARG A 153 5.14 -4.35 -8.93
N PHE A 154 4.19 -4.21 -9.85
CA PHE A 154 2.76 -4.37 -9.58
C PHE A 154 2.19 -5.48 -10.46
N GLU A 155 1.56 -6.47 -9.84
CA GLU A 155 0.97 -7.62 -10.51
C GLU A 155 -0.50 -7.78 -10.15
N ASN A 156 -1.38 -7.52 -11.11
CA ASN A 156 -2.77 -7.94 -11.07
C ASN A 156 -2.90 -9.26 -11.85
N LYS A 157 -3.15 -10.35 -11.13
CA LYS A 157 -3.31 -11.71 -11.66
C LYS A 157 -4.77 -12.18 -11.72
N SER A 158 -5.71 -11.26 -11.56
CA SER A 158 -7.13 -11.58 -11.64
C SER A 158 -7.58 -11.80 -13.08
N ASP A 159 -8.77 -12.36 -13.25
CA ASP A 159 -9.38 -12.62 -14.55
C ASP A 159 -10.88 -12.34 -14.52
N GLY A 160 -11.57 -12.60 -15.64
CA GLY A 160 -13.01 -12.43 -15.79
C GLY A 160 -13.88 -13.13 -14.73
N SER A 161 -13.34 -14.05 -13.93
CA SER A 161 -14.07 -14.68 -12.84
C SER A 161 -14.27 -13.77 -11.62
N PHE A 162 -13.51 -12.67 -11.45
CA PHE A 162 -13.57 -11.76 -10.29
C PHE A 162 -14.48 -10.53 -10.49
N GLY A 163 -15.62 -10.71 -11.16
CA GLY A 163 -16.60 -9.63 -11.34
C GLY A 163 -16.11 -8.53 -12.28
N SER A 164 -16.24 -7.26 -11.90
CA SER A 164 -15.77 -6.11 -12.72
C SER A 164 -14.43 -5.53 -12.27
N CYS A 165 -13.95 -5.91 -11.09
CA CYS A 165 -12.83 -5.25 -10.40
C CYS A 165 -11.46 -5.74 -10.87
N TRP A 166 -11.42 -6.86 -11.59
CA TRP A 166 -10.21 -7.37 -12.22
C TRP A 166 -9.67 -6.45 -13.33
N LYS A 167 -10.53 -5.57 -13.89
CA LYS A 167 -10.15 -4.60 -14.92
C LYS A 167 -9.48 -3.34 -14.39
N LEU A 168 -9.33 -3.18 -13.08
CA LEU A 168 -8.80 -1.95 -12.44
C LEU A 168 -7.28 -1.76 -12.58
N GLY A 169 -6.66 -2.39 -13.59
CA GLY A 169 -5.22 -2.29 -13.83
C GLY A 169 -4.38 -2.94 -12.74
N ALA A 170 -3.11 -2.56 -12.66
CA ALA A 170 -2.19 -2.99 -11.61
C ALA A 170 -2.23 -2.04 -10.40
N VAL A 171 -2.54 -0.77 -10.61
CA VAL A 171 -2.74 0.24 -9.56
C VAL A 171 -4.08 0.93 -9.77
N TYR A 172 -4.88 1.04 -8.71
CA TYR A 172 -6.12 1.80 -8.70
C TYR A 172 -6.01 2.97 -7.71
N ALA A 173 -6.20 4.19 -8.19
CA ALA A 173 -6.18 5.39 -7.35
C ALA A 173 -7.39 6.28 -7.58
N HIS A 174 -7.94 6.83 -6.51
CA HIS A 174 -9.04 7.78 -6.58
C HIS A 174 -8.93 8.87 -5.51
N THR A 175 -9.61 10.00 -5.71
CA THR A 175 -9.74 10.98 -4.62
C THR A 175 -10.58 10.39 -3.49
N ALA A 176 -10.15 10.60 -2.25
CA ALA A 176 -10.96 10.25 -1.09
C ALA A 176 -12.32 10.97 -1.13
N VAL A 177 -13.39 10.27 -0.76
CA VAL A 177 -14.77 10.81 -0.82
C VAL A 177 -14.93 12.08 0.02
N ALA A 178 -14.15 12.22 1.09
CA ALA A 178 -14.14 13.41 1.94
C ALA A 178 -13.57 14.67 1.24
N ASP A 179 -12.77 14.48 0.18
CA ASP A 179 -11.94 15.52 -0.44
C ASP A 179 -12.38 15.85 -1.88
N VAL A 180 -13.64 15.58 -2.24
CA VAL A 180 -14.11 15.65 -3.64
C VAL A 180 -14.02 17.03 -4.32
N ASN A 181 -13.55 18.07 -3.61
CA ASN A 181 -13.33 19.43 -4.15
C ASN A 181 -11.98 20.03 -3.73
N LEU A 182 -11.06 19.22 -3.19
CA LEU A 182 -9.74 19.68 -2.74
C LEU A 182 -8.66 19.16 -3.69
N VAL A 183 -7.72 20.04 -4.03
CA VAL A 183 -6.60 19.76 -4.95
C VAL A 183 -5.31 19.57 -4.15
N GLY A 184 -4.38 18.78 -4.65
CA GLY A 184 -2.99 18.76 -4.14
C GLY A 184 -2.38 17.38 -3.87
N ALA A 185 -3.17 16.30 -3.97
CA ALA A 185 -2.62 14.97 -3.82
C ALA A 185 -1.54 14.72 -4.88
N LYS A 186 -0.50 13.97 -4.51
CA LYS A 186 0.60 13.61 -5.40
C LYS A 186 0.83 12.12 -5.41
N LEU A 187 0.90 11.57 -6.62
CA LEU A 187 1.34 10.21 -6.86
C LEU A 187 2.50 10.25 -7.84
N ASP A 188 3.66 9.81 -7.38
CA ASP A 188 4.87 9.74 -8.17
C ASP A 188 5.22 8.27 -8.40
N ILE A 189 5.43 7.88 -9.65
CA ILE A 189 5.80 6.50 -10.00
C ILE A 189 7.03 6.52 -10.89
N ASN A 190 8.10 5.89 -10.41
CA ASN A 190 9.43 5.95 -10.99
C ASN A 190 10.05 4.56 -11.15
N SER A 191 10.53 4.27 -12.36
CA SER A 191 11.19 3.01 -12.72
C SER A 191 10.43 1.76 -12.26
N CYS A 192 9.10 1.75 -12.41
CA CYS A 192 8.24 0.65 -11.96
C CYS A 192 7.80 -0.27 -13.12
N GLU A 193 7.48 -1.52 -12.79
CA GLU A 193 7.00 -2.54 -13.71
C GLU A 193 5.54 -2.91 -13.43
N PHE A 194 4.78 -3.18 -14.49
CA PHE A 194 3.35 -3.51 -14.40
C PHE A 194 3.03 -4.79 -15.17
N GLU A 195 2.31 -5.69 -14.52
CA GLU A 195 1.72 -6.89 -15.12
C GLU A 195 0.24 -6.94 -14.75
N TYR A 196 -0.63 -6.97 -15.75
CA TYR A 196 -2.08 -6.95 -15.58
C TYR A 196 -2.77 -7.63 -16.75
N PRO A 197 -4.06 -8.01 -16.62
CA PRO A 197 -4.78 -8.68 -17.70
C PRO A 197 -4.90 -7.77 -18.94
N GLU A 198 -4.78 -8.35 -20.14
CA GLU A 198 -4.84 -7.60 -21.42
C GLU A 198 -6.13 -6.77 -21.58
N GLU A 199 -7.21 -7.22 -20.95
CA GLU A 199 -8.53 -6.59 -20.99
C GLU A 199 -8.77 -5.57 -19.84
N ALA A 200 -7.76 -5.29 -19.02
CA ALA A 200 -7.83 -4.23 -18.02
C ALA A 200 -7.92 -2.85 -18.70
N TYR A 201 -8.41 -1.85 -17.95
CA TYR A 201 -8.61 -0.51 -18.52
C TYR A 201 -7.30 0.21 -18.84
N ASP A 202 -6.29 0.07 -17.97
CA ASP A 202 -4.93 0.60 -18.14
C ASP A 202 -3.97 -0.07 -17.13
N ASP A 203 -2.69 0.26 -17.15
CA ASP A 203 -1.74 -0.09 -16.09
C ASP A 203 -2.13 0.54 -14.75
N ILE A 204 -2.54 1.81 -14.79
CA ILE A 204 -2.90 2.65 -13.65
C ILE A 204 -4.26 3.27 -13.93
N VAL A 205 -5.26 2.86 -13.15
CA VAL A 205 -6.63 3.35 -13.29
C VAL A 205 -6.88 4.46 -12.27
N LEU A 206 -7.23 5.63 -12.80
CA LEU A 206 -7.46 6.85 -12.02
C LEU A 206 -8.94 7.24 -12.04
N GLN A 207 -9.55 7.41 -10.86
CA GLN A 207 -10.95 7.84 -10.75
C GLN A 207 -11.08 9.15 -9.95
N ASN A 208 -11.70 10.16 -10.57
CA ASN A 208 -12.10 11.42 -9.92
C ASN A 208 -10.97 12.12 -9.15
N LEU A 209 -9.78 12.26 -9.72
CA LEU A 209 -8.60 12.80 -9.03
C LEU A 209 -8.64 14.28 -8.64
N ASN A 210 -9.71 15.03 -8.90
CA ASN A 210 -9.97 16.40 -8.40
C ASN A 210 -8.73 17.31 -8.29
N GLY A 211 -7.95 17.44 -9.37
CA GLY A 211 -6.77 18.30 -9.41
C GLY A 211 -5.52 17.76 -8.67
N SER A 212 -5.49 16.47 -8.36
CA SER A 212 -4.26 15.76 -7.96
C SER A 212 -3.25 15.82 -9.10
N THR A 213 -1.98 15.95 -8.74
CA THR A 213 -0.86 15.87 -9.68
C THR A 213 -0.35 14.45 -9.70
N ILE A 214 -0.15 13.89 -10.89
CA ILE A 214 0.47 12.58 -11.04
C ILE A 214 1.64 12.74 -12.00
N ASP A 215 2.83 12.47 -11.48
CA ASP A 215 4.08 12.60 -12.22
C ASP A 215 4.60 11.18 -12.52
N PHE A 216 4.65 10.88 -13.82
CA PHE A 216 5.21 9.62 -14.33
C PHE A 216 6.64 9.87 -14.82
N ASN A 217 7.61 9.23 -14.17
CA ASN A 217 8.96 9.10 -14.71
C ASN A 217 9.19 7.63 -15.04
N MET A 218 8.67 7.22 -16.19
CA MET A 218 8.93 5.88 -16.71
C MET A 218 10.21 5.91 -17.54
N ASP A 219 11.25 5.21 -17.07
CA ASP A 219 12.36 4.84 -17.92
C ASP A 219 11.83 3.81 -18.94
N VAL A 220 11.51 4.29 -20.14
CA VAL A 220 11.08 3.42 -21.24
C VAL A 220 12.32 2.64 -21.71
N ASN A 221 12.54 1.47 -21.13
CA ASN A 221 13.44 0.49 -21.72
C ASN A 221 12.71 -0.15 -22.92
N ILE A 222 12.94 0.42 -24.11
CA ILE A 222 12.62 -0.18 -25.41
C ILE A 222 13.57 -1.34 -25.69
#